data_AF-A0A973G3D9-F1
#
_entry.id   AF-A0A973G3D9-F1
#
_cell.length_a   1.000
_cell.length_b   1.000
_cell.length_c   1.000
_cell.angle_alpha   90.00
_cell.angle_beta   90.00
_cell.angle_gamma   90.00
#
_symmetry.space_group_name_H-M   'P 1'
#
loop_
_entity.id
_entity.type
_entity.pdbx_description
1 polymer ?
#
loop_
_entity_poly.entity_id
_entity_poly.type
_entity_poly.pdbx_seq_one_letter_code
_entity_poly.pdbx_strand_id
1 'polypeptide(L)'
;VAYPIAAALKKAGNKVISIIGARTKDILILEDEMRKVSDQLLVATDDGSYGFHGFVSAVLQNVIDSKEKIDIVYAIGPVPMMRVLANLTKPYGLKTIVSLNPIMVDATGMCGACRVSVGGKTKFGCVDGPEFDGHEVDFNLLITRLRMYAEQEKQAMERYRCEGHGK
;
A
#
# COMPACT_ATOMS: atom_id res chain seq x y z
N VAL A 1 6.72 -3.42 -5.14
CA VAL A 1 7.27 -3.16 -3.79
C VAL A 1 6.97 -4.30 -2.81
N ALA A 2 5.72 -4.79 -2.71
CA ALA A 2 5.40 -5.89 -1.77
C ALA A 2 6.17 -7.20 -2.04
N TYR A 3 6.23 -7.66 -3.30
CA TYR A 3 6.94 -8.90 -3.68
C TYR A 3 8.42 -8.95 -3.25
N PRO A 4 9.28 -7.97 -3.59
CA PRO A 4 10.69 -8.04 -3.19
C PRO A 4 10.88 -7.97 -1.66
N ILE A 5 10.00 -7.27 -0.92
CA ILE A 5 10.02 -7.25 0.55
C ILE A 5 9.68 -8.64 1.10
N ALA A 6 8.59 -9.26 0.62
CA ALA A 6 8.21 -10.62 1.03
C ALA A 6 9.34 -11.63 0.73
N ALA A 7 9.92 -11.57 -0.46
CA ALA A 7 11.05 -12.41 -0.85
C ALA A 7 12.28 -12.22 0.05
N ALA A 8 12.62 -10.96 0.38
CA ALA A 8 13.75 -10.66 1.27
C ALA A 8 13.49 -11.15 2.71
N LEU A 9 12.29 -10.94 3.24
CA LEU A 9 11.89 -11.44 4.56
C LEU A 9 11.92 -12.96 4.62
N LYS A 10 11.41 -13.63 3.59
CA LYS A 10 11.44 -15.09 3.47
C LYS A 10 12.87 -15.62 3.42
N LYS A 11 13.74 -15.00 2.62
CA LYS A 11 15.17 -15.33 2.54
C LYS A 11 15.90 -15.12 3.87
N ALA A 12 15.49 -14.14 4.66
CA ALA A 12 16.01 -13.88 6.00
C ALA A 12 15.49 -14.86 7.08
N GLY A 13 14.65 -15.84 6.71
CA GLY A 13 14.16 -16.88 7.61
C GLY A 13 12.87 -16.53 8.37
N ASN A 14 12.19 -15.44 8.02
CA ASN A 14 10.91 -15.08 8.63
C ASN A 14 9.78 -15.99 8.12
N LYS A 15 8.77 -16.21 8.97
CA LYS A 15 7.46 -16.69 8.52
C LYS A 15 6.73 -15.55 7.82
N VAL A 16 6.39 -15.72 6.56
CA VAL A 16 5.77 -14.67 5.73
C VAL A 16 4.32 -15.04 5.40
N ILE A 17 3.39 -14.22 5.90
CA ILE A 17 1.98 -14.27 5.52
C ILE A 17 1.72 -13.11 4.58
N SER A 18 1.38 -13.42 3.33
CA SER A 18 1.06 -12.43 2.32
C SER A 18 -0.44 -12.32 2.14
N ILE A 19 -0.96 -11.09 2.15
CA ILE A 19 -2.36 -10.79 1.85
C ILE A 19 -2.37 -9.96 0.56
N ILE A 20 -2.95 -10.51 -0.51
CA ILE A 20 -3.12 -9.79 -1.78
C ILE A 20 -4.59 -9.50 -2.03
N GLY A 21 -4.87 -8.29 -2.52
CA GLY A 21 -6.22 -7.79 -2.76
C GLY A 21 -6.40 -7.28 -4.18
N ALA A 22 -7.55 -7.55 -4.77
CA ALA A 22 -7.96 -7.04 -6.07
C ALA A 22 -9.45 -6.67 -6.06
N ARG A 23 -9.90 -5.84 -7.00
CA ARG A 23 -11.34 -5.55 -7.13
C ARG A 23 -12.12 -6.77 -7.62
N THR A 24 -11.53 -7.49 -8.57
CA THR A 24 -12.07 -8.71 -9.19
C THR A 24 -10.94 -9.70 -9.44
N LYS A 25 -11.28 -10.97 -9.69
CA LYS A 25 -10.31 -12.03 -10.02
C LYS A 25 -9.46 -11.70 -11.25
N ASP A 26 -10.04 -11.08 -12.28
CA ASP A 26 -9.39 -10.87 -13.58
C ASP A 26 -8.22 -9.88 -13.52
N ILE A 27 -8.19 -9.00 -12.52
CA ILE A 27 -7.12 -8.04 -12.31
C ILE A 27 -6.15 -8.46 -11.19
N LEU A 28 -6.33 -9.66 -10.64
CA LEU A 28 -5.39 -10.22 -9.67
C LEU A 28 -4.11 -10.63 -10.39
N ILE A 29 -2.98 -10.12 -9.91
CA ILE A 29 -1.66 -10.37 -10.50
C ILE A 29 -0.70 -10.89 -9.45
N LEU A 30 0.37 -11.55 -9.91
CA LEU A 30 1.48 -12.02 -9.10
C LEU A 30 1.10 -13.03 -7.99
N GLU A 31 -0.02 -13.73 -8.13
CA GLU A 31 -0.45 -14.72 -7.14
C GLU A 31 0.58 -15.84 -6.98
N ASP A 32 1.04 -16.43 -8.10
CA ASP A 32 2.00 -17.54 -8.10
C ASP A 32 3.37 -17.10 -7.59
N GLU A 33 3.82 -15.90 -7.97
CA GLU A 33 5.06 -15.30 -7.51
C GLU A 33 5.01 -15.05 -6.00
N MET A 34 3.94 -14.45 -5.49
CA MET A 34 3.76 -14.21 -4.06
C MET A 34 3.66 -15.52 -3.28
N ARG A 35 3.01 -16.54 -3.83
CA ARG A 35 2.91 -17.88 -3.22
C ARG A 35 4.28 -18.52 -3.03
N LYS A 36 5.19 -18.38 -4.01
CA LYS A 36 6.56 -18.93 -3.93
C LYS A 36 7.42 -18.30 -2.82
N VAL A 37 7.10 -17.07 -2.43
CA VAL A 37 7.87 -16.31 -1.43
C VAL A 37 7.15 -16.16 -0.09
N SER A 38 6.05 -16.89 0.13
CA SER A 38 5.24 -16.83 1.35
C SER A 38 5.03 -18.20 1.96
N ASP A 39 4.93 -18.28 3.29
CA ASP A 39 4.47 -19.48 4.00
C ASP A 39 2.97 -19.67 3.88
N GLN A 40 2.25 -18.54 3.79
CA GLN A 40 0.82 -18.51 3.59
C GLN A 40 0.47 -17.36 2.66
N LEU A 41 -0.39 -17.63 1.68
CA LEU A 41 -0.96 -16.62 0.80
C LEU A 41 -2.47 -16.57 1.01
N LEU A 42 -2.97 -15.40 1.36
CA LEU A 42 -4.38 -15.09 1.53
C LEU A 42 -4.79 -14.11 0.43
N VAL A 43 -5.88 -14.41 -0.26
CA VAL A 43 -6.39 -13.61 -1.37
C VAL A 43 -7.74 -13.04 -1.00
N ALA A 44 -7.96 -11.76 -1.29
CA ALA A 44 -9.23 -11.08 -1.12
C ALA A 44 -9.67 -10.40 -2.42
N THR A 45 -10.95 -10.51 -2.76
CA THR A 45 -11.57 -9.75 -3.85
C THR A 45 -12.76 -8.95 -3.35
N ASP A 46 -12.84 -7.69 -3.78
CA ASP A 46 -13.91 -6.78 -3.34
C ASP A 46 -15.31 -7.30 -3.73
N ASP A 47 -15.42 -7.98 -4.87
CA ASP A 47 -16.66 -8.56 -5.39
C ASP A 47 -16.90 -10.04 -4.99
N GLY A 48 -15.95 -10.66 -4.29
CA GLY A 48 -16.00 -12.07 -3.91
C GLY A 48 -15.80 -13.06 -5.07
N SER A 49 -15.37 -12.60 -6.24
CA SER A 49 -15.10 -13.47 -7.40
C SER A 49 -14.00 -14.51 -7.16
N TYR A 50 -13.11 -14.29 -6.19
CA TYR A 50 -12.05 -15.22 -5.82
C TYR A 50 -11.51 -14.99 -4.40
N GLY A 51 -11.26 -16.07 -3.65
CA GLY A 51 -10.73 -15.99 -2.29
C GLY A 51 -11.77 -15.42 -1.30
N PHE A 52 -11.31 -14.58 -0.39
CA PHE A 52 -12.16 -13.90 0.60
C PHE A 52 -12.95 -12.76 -0.04
N HIS A 53 -14.26 -12.71 0.18
CA HIS A 53 -15.10 -11.60 -0.26
C HIS A 53 -14.94 -10.40 0.68
N GLY A 54 -14.31 -9.34 0.19
CA GLY A 54 -14.15 -8.06 0.87
C GLY A 54 -12.70 -7.56 0.88
N PHE A 55 -12.40 -6.66 1.79
CA PHE A 55 -11.11 -5.98 1.82
C PHE A 55 -10.03 -6.77 2.56
N VAL A 56 -8.77 -6.52 2.18
CA VAL A 56 -7.58 -7.06 2.86
C VAL A 56 -7.51 -6.73 4.36
N SER A 57 -8.17 -5.67 4.82
CA SER A 57 -8.27 -5.33 6.24
C SER A 57 -9.07 -6.34 7.04
N ALA A 58 -10.13 -6.91 6.47
CA ALA A 58 -10.90 -7.96 7.13
C ALA A 58 -10.08 -9.26 7.20
N VAL A 59 -9.32 -9.56 6.16
CA VAL A 59 -8.39 -10.70 6.16
C VAL A 59 -7.31 -10.51 7.23
N LEU A 60 -6.71 -9.32 7.33
CA LEU A 60 -5.72 -9.03 8.39
C LEU A 60 -6.33 -9.16 9.79
N GLN A 61 -7.57 -8.69 9.99
CA GLN A 61 -8.28 -8.86 11.27
C GLN A 61 -8.44 -10.35 11.63
N ASN A 62 -8.82 -11.20 10.66
CA ASN A 62 -8.93 -12.64 10.90
C ASN A 62 -7.59 -13.28 11.31
N VAL A 63 -6.47 -12.83 10.76
CA VAL A 63 -5.12 -13.31 11.16
C VAL A 63 -4.77 -12.85 12.57
N ILE A 64 -5.12 -11.62 12.95
CA ILE A 64 -4.95 -11.13 14.32
C ILE A 64 -5.81 -11.95 15.29
N ASP A 65 -7.06 -12.23 14.93
CA ASP A 65 -8.02 -12.96 15.76
C ASP A 65 -7.66 -14.43 15.92
N SER A 66 -7.02 -15.05 14.91
CA SER A 66 -6.50 -16.42 14.99
C SER A 66 -5.32 -16.59 15.95
N LYS A 67 -4.89 -15.52 16.63
CA LYS A 67 -3.74 -15.50 17.55
C LYS A 67 -2.43 -15.92 16.89
N GLU A 68 -2.32 -15.73 15.57
CA GLU A 68 -1.05 -15.88 14.87
C GLU A 68 -0.08 -14.80 15.37
N LYS A 69 1.19 -15.16 15.59
CA LYS A 69 2.18 -14.21 16.07
C LYS A 69 2.60 -13.29 14.92
N ILE A 70 2.31 -12.00 15.05
CA ILE A 70 2.69 -10.97 14.07
C ILE A 70 3.68 -10.02 14.73
N ASP A 71 4.92 -9.98 14.23
CA ASP A 71 5.95 -9.05 14.72
C ASP A 71 5.92 -7.70 13.98
N ILE A 72 5.52 -7.69 12.70
CA ILE A 72 5.47 -6.49 11.86
C ILE A 72 4.49 -6.66 10.71
N VAL A 73 3.82 -5.57 10.31
CA VAL A 73 2.94 -5.50 9.14
C VAL A 73 3.54 -4.55 8.12
N TYR A 74 3.61 -4.97 6.85
CA TYR A 74 3.93 -4.09 5.72
C TYR A 74 2.68 -3.85 4.88
N ALA A 75 2.23 -2.59 4.78
CA ALA A 75 1.04 -2.20 4.05
C ALA A 75 1.40 -1.35 2.84
N ILE A 76 1.10 -1.86 1.64
CA ILE A 76 1.51 -1.25 0.37
C ILE A 76 0.31 -1.29 -0.58
N GLY A 77 -0.16 -0.12 -0.99
CA GLY A 77 -1.28 0.00 -1.93
C GLY A 77 -1.89 1.39 -1.91
N PRO A 78 -3.19 1.54 -2.22
CA PRO A 78 -3.86 2.83 -2.18
C PRO A 78 -3.77 3.47 -0.79
N VAL A 79 -3.59 4.80 -0.72
CA VAL A 79 -3.50 5.53 0.56
C VAL A 79 -4.67 5.26 1.51
N PRO A 80 -5.94 5.17 1.06
CA PRO A 80 -7.04 4.80 1.94
C PRO A 80 -6.86 3.41 2.56
N MET A 81 -6.36 2.44 1.80
CA MET A 81 -6.09 1.09 2.29
C MET A 81 -4.97 1.10 3.33
N MET A 82 -3.86 1.79 3.05
CA MET A 82 -2.75 1.93 4.00
C MET A 82 -3.20 2.58 5.32
N ARG A 83 -4.03 3.64 5.25
CA ARG A 83 -4.63 4.29 6.42
C ARG A 83 -5.49 3.33 7.24
N VAL A 84 -6.34 2.54 6.58
CA VAL A 84 -7.20 1.56 7.25
C VAL A 84 -6.35 0.52 7.99
N LEU A 85 -5.34 -0.04 7.34
CA LEU A 85 -4.46 -1.05 7.94
C LEU A 85 -3.61 -0.49 9.09
N ALA A 86 -3.11 0.74 8.96
CA ALA A 86 -2.39 1.42 10.05
C ALA A 86 -3.30 1.65 11.27
N ASN A 87 -4.55 2.06 11.06
CA ASN A 87 -5.51 2.23 12.15
C ASN A 87 -5.96 0.90 12.77
N LEU A 88 -6.12 -0.15 11.94
CA LEU A 88 -6.50 -1.48 12.39
C LEU A 88 -5.47 -2.08 13.35
N THR A 89 -4.19 -1.90 13.04
CA THR A 89 -3.06 -2.50 13.76
C THR A 89 -2.67 -1.74 15.03
N LYS A 90 -2.99 -0.44 15.11
CA LYS A 90 -2.59 0.45 16.20
C LYS A 90 -3.09 0.02 17.59
N PRO A 91 -4.35 -0.38 17.81
CA PRO A 91 -4.83 -0.87 19.10
C PRO A 91 -4.12 -2.13 19.60
N TYR A 92 -3.55 -2.92 18.69
CA TYR A 92 -2.81 -4.14 19.00
C TYR A 92 -1.32 -3.90 19.23
N GLY A 93 -0.83 -2.65 19.10
CA GLY A 93 0.59 -2.34 19.20
C GLY A 93 1.45 -2.97 18.10
N LEU A 94 0.83 -3.39 16.99
CA LEU A 94 1.53 -4.06 15.89
C LEU A 94 2.25 -3.03 15.03
N LYS A 95 3.59 -3.08 15.03
CA LYS A 95 4.43 -2.23 14.20
C LYS A 95 3.99 -2.34 12.74
N THR A 96 3.64 -1.21 12.13
CA THR A 96 3.09 -1.19 10.76
C THR A 96 3.87 -0.22 9.91
N ILE A 97 4.53 -0.73 8.88
CA ILE A 97 5.27 0.06 7.90
C ILE A 97 4.40 0.26 6.67
N VAL A 98 4.30 1.50 6.22
CA VAL A 98 3.59 1.88 4.99
C VAL A 98 4.56 2.40 3.95
N SER A 99 4.37 2.02 2.69
CA SER A 99 5.15 2.56 1.56
C SER A 99 4.33 3.66 0.87
N LEU A 100 4.63 4.91 1.20
CA LEU A 100 3.85 6.06 0.75
C LEU A 100 4.09 6.35 -0.74
N ASN A 101 3.06 6.83 -1.42
CA ASN A 101 3.08 7.19 -2.84
C ASN A 101 2.71 8.67 -3.07
N PRO A 102 3.43 9.64 -2.48
CA PRO A 102 3.19 11.07 -2.74
C PRO A 102 3.59 11.44 -4.19
N ILE A 103 3.15 12.61 -4.64
CA ILE A 103 3.61 13.19 -5.92
C ILE A 103 5.14 13.35 -5.88
N MET A 104 5.83 12.88 -6.92
CA MET A 104 7.28 13.03 -7.08
C MET A 104 7.58 13.76 -8.39
N VAL A 105 8.67 14.54 -8.40
CA VAL A 105 9.14 15.25 -9.61
C VAL A 105 10.60 14.93 -9.86
N ASP A 106 11.49 15.42 -9.00
CA ASP A 106 12.94 15.22 -9.08
C ASP A 106 13.39 13.88 -8.49
N ALA A 107 12.73 13.43 -7.42
CA ALA A 107 13.05 12.21 -6.66
C ALA A 107 14.48 12.17 -6.06
N THR A 108 15.15 13.32 -5.94
CA THR A 108 16.50 13.45 -5.38
C THR A 108 16.58 14.39 -4.17
N GLY A 109 15.44 14.87 -3.67
CA GLY A 109 15.34 15.68 -2.46
C GLY A 109 15.52 17.18 -2.67
N MET A 110 15.59 17.64 -3.92
CA MET A 110 15.79 19.05 -4.29
C MET A 110 14.50 19.86 -4.26
N CYS A 111 13.35 19.28 -4.65
CA CYS A 111 12.12 20.07 -4.83
C CYS A 111 11.08 19.97 -3.70
N GLY A 112 11.09 18.89 -2.91
CA GLY A 112 10.12 18.68 -1.83
C GLY A 112 8.67 18.39 -2.29
N ALA A 113 8.44 18.09 -3.57
CA ALA A 113 7.11 17.69 -4.07
C ALA A 113 6.59 16.45 -3.34
N CYS A 114 7.47 15.53 -2.97
CA CYS A 114 7.15 14.31 -2.25
C CYS A 114 7.01 14.48 -0.73
N ARG A 115 6.91 15.71 -0.22
CA ARG A 115 6.83 15.93 1.23
C ARG A 115 5.59 15.28 1.84
N VAL A 116 5.79 14.71 3.01
CA VAL A 116 4.80 14.08 3.90
C VAL A 116 5.03 14.58 5.33
N SER A 117 4.01 14.46 6.19
CA SER A 117 4.14 14.72 7.63
C SER A 117 4.14 13.38 8.37
N VAL A 118 5.20 13.10 9.11
CA VAL A 118 5.38 11.88 9.90
C VAL A 118 5.81 12.30 11.31
N GLY A 119 5.03 11.95 12.32
CA GLY A 119 5.32 12.30 13.72
C GLY A 119 5.35 13.82 13.95
N GLY A 120 4.54 14.57 13.20
CA GLY A 120 4.51 16.03 13.22
C GLY A 120 5.71 16.71 12.54
N LYS A 121 6.60 15.95 11.87
CA LYS A 121 7.77 16.47 11.16
C LYS A 121 7.60 16.33 9.66
N THR A 122 8.03 17.34 8.92
CA THR A 122 8.12 17.28 7.46
C THR A 122 9.25 16.34 7.05
N LYS A 123 8.92 15.38 6.17
CA LYS A 123 9.82 14.37 5.60
C LYS A 123 9.63 14.29 4.10
N PHE A 124 10.65 13.92 3.33
CA PHE A 124 10.59 13.81 1.87
C PHE A 124 10.55 12.35 1.46
N GLY A 125 9.45 11.90 0.86
CA GLY A 125 9.25 10.49 0.52
C GLY A 125 10.35 9.87 -0.36
N CYS A 126 11.02 10.66 -1.20
CA CYS A 126 12.09 10.16 -2.08
C CYS A 126 13.45 9.94 -1.40
N VAL A 127 13.75 10.63 -0.29
CA VAL A 127 15.08 10.57 0.37
C VAL A 127 15.02 10.14 1.83
N ASP A 128 13.94 10.48 2.54
CA ASP A 128 13.68 10.01 3.91
C ASP A 128 12.91 8.67 3.93
N GLY A 129 12.29 8.29 2.82
CA GLY A 129 11.36 7.15 2.73
C GLY A 129 11.66 6.22 1.54
N PRO A 130 10.65 5.71 0.82
CA PRO A 130 9.20 6.01 0.94
C PRO A 130 8.49 5.24 2.07
N GLU A 131 9.22 4.40 2.79
CA GLU A 131 8.71 3.56 3.87
C GLU A 131 8.76 4.29 5.22
N PHE A 132 7.61 4.42 5.88
CA PHE A 132 7.48 5.11 7.17
C PHE A 132 6.65 4.30 8.15
N ASP A 133 6.71 4.67 9.44
CA ASP A 133 5.79 4.16 10.44
C ASP A 133 4.37 4.66 10.14
N GLY A 134 3.48 3.75 9.77
CA GLY A 134 2.10 4.05 9.42
C GLY A 134 1.30 4.65 10.56
N HIS A 135 1.71 4.46 11.81
CA HIS A 135 1.00 5.03 12.98
C HIS A 135 1.30 6.51 13.21
N GLU A 136 2.35 7.03 12.55
CA GLU A 136 2.81 8.42 12.65
C GLU A 136 2.50 9.28 11.40
N VAL A 137 2.00 8.66 10.31
CA VAL A 137 1.72 9.36 9.05
C VAL A 137 0.44 10.19 9.12
N ASP A 138 0.52 11.45 8.69
CA ASP A 138 -0.68 12.27 8.39
C ASP A 138 -1.26 11.89 7.02
N PHE A 139 -2.15 10.90 7.02
CA PHE A 139 -2.82 10.45 5.81
C PHE A 139 -3.77 11.49 5.20
N ASN A 140 -4.34 12.40 6.00
CA ASN A 140 -5.28 13.39 5.50
C ASN A 140 -4.53 14.46 4.68
N LEU A 141 -3.38 14.90 5.17
CA LEU A 141 -2.47 15.75 4.42
C LEU A 141 -2.04 15.07 3.12
N LEU A 142 -1.60 13.82 3.18
CA LEU A 142 -1.17 13.07 1.98
C LEU A 142 -2.28 12.96 0.93
N ILE A 143 -3.50 12.57 1.33
CA ILE A 143 -4.66 12.47 0.42
C ILE A 143 -4.98 13.81 -0.22
N THR A 144 -4.95 14.90 0.56
CA THR A 144 -5.19 16.26 0.04
C THR A 144 -4.15 16.64 -1.00
N ARG A 145 -2.87 16.34 -0.72
CA ARG A 145 -1.76 16.62 -1.64
C ARG A 145 -1.87 15.84 -2.94
N LEU A 146 -2.30 14.57 -2.89
CA LEU A 146 -2.48 13.74 -4.08
C LEU A 146 -3.55 14.26 -5.04
N ARG A 147 -4.50 15.07 -4.56
CA ARG A 147 -5.54 15.68 -5.39
C ARG A 147 -5.16 17.03 -5.97
N MET A 148 -3.94 17.52 -5.69
CA MET A 148 -3.48 18.86 -6.11
C MET A 148 -3.56 19.08 -7.62
N TYR A 149 -3.38 18.03 -8.43
CA TYR A 149 -3.37 18.12 -9.89
C TYR A 149 -4.55 17.42 -10.55
N ALA A 150 -5.63 17.11 -9.81
CA ALA A 150 -6.75 16.33 -10.32
C ALA A 150 -7.40 16.94 -11.58
N GLU A 151 -7.50 18.28 -11.66
CA GLU A 151 -8.03 18.98 -12.84
C GLU A 151 -7.09 18.85 -14.04
N GLN A 152 -5.78 19.01 -13.83
CA GLN A 152 -4.77 18.89 -14.87
C GLN A 152 -4.68 17.44 -15.40
N GLU A 153 -4.77 16.46 -14.50
CA GLU A 153 -4.84 15.03 -14.85
C GLU A 153 -6.08 14.73 -15.70
N LYS A 154 -7.25 15.26 -15.33
CA LYS A 154 -8.49 15.13 -16.10
C LYS A 154 -8.33 15.73 -17.50
N GLN A 155 -7.84 16.95 -17.61
CA GLN A 155 -7.63 17.62 -18.90
C GLN A 155 -6.62 16.88 -19.77
N ALA A 156 -5.55 16.32 -19.18
CA ALA A 156 -4.56 15.52 -19.89
C ALA A 156 -5.18 14.24 -20.46
N MET A 157 -6.00 13.54 -19.67
CA MET A 157 -6.71 12.35 -20.12
C MET A 157 -7.75 12.66 -21.21
N GLU A 158 -8.45 13.79 -21.12
CA GLU A 158 -9.38 14.25 -22.17
C GLU A 158 -8.64 14.52 -23.48
N ARG A 159 -7.52 15.26 -23.44
CA ARG A 159 -6.68 15.50 -24.61
C ARG A 159 -6.19 14.19 -25.24
N TYR A 160 -5.66 13.27 -24.43
CA TYR A 160 -5.19 11.97 -24.89
C TYR A 160 -6.27 11.16 -25.63
N ARG A 161 -7.52 11.20 -25.12
CA ARG A 161 -8.65 10.52 -25.77
C ARG A 161 -9.07 11.20 -27.07
N CYS A 162 -9.08 12.53 -27.11
CA CYS A 162 -9.44 13.30 -28.30
C CYS A 162 -8.42 13.14 -29.44
N GLU A 163 -7.13 12.94 -29.13
CA GLU A 163 -6.06 12.72 -30.10
C GLU A 163 -6.03 11.30 -30.69
N GLY A 164 -7.00 10.45 -30.34
CA GLY A 164 -7.16 9.11 -30.93
C GLY A 164 -6.19 8.06 -30.38
N HIS A 165 -5.41 8.39 -29.35
CA HIS A 165 -4.47 7.46 -28.71
C HIS A 165 -5.13 6.47 -27.74
N GLY A 166 -6.44 6.58 -27.50
CA GLY A 166 -7.19 5.77 -26.52
C GLY A 166 -8.27 4.86 -27.10
N LYS A 167 -8.00 4.16 -28.21
CA LYS A 167 -8.79 2.98 -28.62
C LYS A 167 -8.24 1.71 -27.99
#